data_AF-A0A428YIP4-F1
#
_entry.id   AF-A0A428YIP4-F1
#
_cell.length_a   1.000
_cell.length_b   1.000
_cell.length_c   1.000
_cell.angle_alpha   90.00
_cell.angle_beta   90.00
_cell.angle_gamma   90.00
#
_symmetry.space_group_name_H-M   'P 1'
#
loop_
_entity.id
_entity.type
_entity.pdbx_description
1 polymer ?
#
loop_
_entity_poly.entity_id
_entity_poly.type
_entity_poly.pdbx_seq_one_letter_code
_entity_poly.pdbx_strand_id
1 'polypeptide(L)'
;MLAVTTSGRIQVTDNYADEALFVPVPKGRGTPERLIKTGTLRAGGEPLCLQVRVDGAKPLTIVTAACNADEPAQLFTFEPSGTDDEGRTTYAVRNRDTVLQSHPLEGTGLIAVKSGDDPPDTTFSLDDQGVSALPRSD
;
A
#
# COMPACT_ATOMS: atom_id res chain seq x y z
N MET A 1 -5.61 -8.42 -7.10
CA MET A 1 -5.68 -7.01 -6.66
C MET A 1 -5.54 -6.90 -5.15
N LEU A 2 -5.34 -5.71 -4.59
CA LEU A 2 -5.37 -5.46 -3.15
C LEU A 2 -6.74 -4.90 -2.75
N ALA A 3 -7.26 -5.23 -1.58
CA ALA A 3 -8.46 -4.62 -1.01
C ALA A 3 -8.38 -4.51 0.52
N VAL A 4 -9.10 -3.55 1.09
CA VAL A 4 -9.25 -3.40 2.55
C VAL A 4 -10.34 -4.35 3.06
N THR A 5 -10.03 -5.13 4.08
CA THR A 5 -11.00 -6.00 4.76
C THR A 5 -11.84 -5.22 5.76
N THR A 6 -12.95 -5.82 6.22
CA THR A 6 -13.79 -5.27 7.30
C THR A 6 -13.03 -5.04 8.62
N SER A 7 -11.88 -5.69 8.82
CA SER A 7 -10.99 -5.49 9.97
C SER A 7 -9.92 -4.41 9.75
N GLY A 8 -9.96 -3.71 8.62
CA GLY A 8 -8.99 -2.67 8.25
C GLY A 8 -7.62 -3.23 7.84
N ARG A 9 -7.53 -4.51 7.48
CA ARG A 9 -6.30 -5.12 6.94
C ARG A 9 -6.31 -5.06 5.42
N ILE A 10 -5.15 -5.22 4.79
CA ILE A 10 -5.08 -5.31 3.33
C ILE A 10 -4.94 -6.77 2.92
N GLN A 11 -5.81 -7.24 2.03
CA GLN A 11 -5.82 -8.60 1.50
C GLN A 11 -5.66 -8.61 -0.02
N VAL A 12 -5.12 -9.71 -0.55
CA VAL A 12 -5.18 -9.99 -1.99
C VAL A 12 -6.58 -10.52 -2.32
N THR A 13 -7.22 -9.96 -3.33
CA THR A 13 -8.53 -10.36 -3.82
C THR A 13 -8.59 -10.31 -5.35
N ASP A 14 -9.44 -11.14 -5.94
CA ASP A 14 -9.81 -11.12 -7.35
C ASP A 14 -11.02 -10.22 -7.64
N ASN A 15 -11.63 -9.65 -6.59
CA ASN A 15 -12.82 -8.82 -6.71
C ASN A 15 -12.47 -7.32 -6.83
N TYR A 16 -13.04 -6.69 -7.85
CA TYR A 16 -12.95 -5.25 -8.11
C TYR A 16 -14.09 -4.55 -7.35
N ALA A 17 -13.92 -4.36 -6.05
CA ALA A 17 -14.84 -3.58 -5.22
C ALA A 17 -14.23 -2.21 -4.89
N ASP A 18 -15.06 -1.27 -4.45
CA ASP A 18 -14.63 0.04 -3.95
C ASP A 18 -13.49 -0.07 -2.92
N GLU A 19 -13.49 -1.15 -2.12
CA GLU A 19 -12.49 -1.49 -1.10
C GLU A 19 -11.08 -1.74 -1.68
N ALA A 20 -10.97 -1.91 -3.00
CA ALA A 20 -9.73 -2.16 -3.74
C ALA A 20 -9.09 -0.91 -4.36
N LEU A 21 -9.67 0.28 -4.15
CA LEU A 21 -9.15 1.52 -4.69
C LEU A 21 -8.16 2.18 -3.73
N PHE A 22 -6.94 2.43 -4.23
CA PHE A 22 -5.87 3.09 -3.49
C PHE A 22 -5.29 4.26 -4.29
N VAL A 23 -4.91 5.31 -3.58
CA VAL A 23 -4.45 6.57 -4.18
C VAL A 23 -3.12 6.97 -3.54
N PRO A 24 -2.00 6.76 -4.26
CA PRO A 24 -0.71 7.27 -3.83
C PRO A 24 -0.70 8.81 -3.88
N VAL A 25 -0.44 9.46 -2.75
CA VAL A 25 -0.36 10.91 -2.61
C VAL A 25 1.04 11.29 -2.11
N PRO A 26 1.78 12.18 -2.80
CA PRO A 26 3.08 12.65 -2.32
C PRO A 26 3.00 13.23 -0.91
N LYS A 27 3.98 12.90 -0.07
CA LYS A 27 4.14 13.55 1.25
C LYS A 27 4.39 15.05 1.11
N GLY A 28 5.14 15.43 0.08
CA GLY A 28 5.44 16.82 -0.25
C GLY A 28 6.08 16.92 -1.65
N ARG A 29 6.33 18.15 -2.10
CA ARG A 29 6.98 18.37 -3.40
C ARG A 29 8.41 17.83 -3.37
N GLY A 30 8.75 17.00 -4.36
CA GLY A 30 10.11 16.50 -4.55
C GLY A 30 10.52 15.33 -3.65
N THR A 31 9.63 14.80 -2.81
CA THR A 31 9.91 13.61 -2.01
C THR A 31 9.46 12.34 -2.72
N PRO A 32 10.25 11.24 -2.72
CA PRO A 32 9.82 9.96 -3.25
C PRO A 32 8.75 9.29 -2.36
N GLU A 33 8.67 9.71 -1.09
CA GLU A 33 7.73 9.23 -0.09
C GLU A 33 6.29 9.63 -0.45
N ARG A 34 5.38 8.67 -0.35
CA ARG A 34 3.95 8.82 -0.63
C ARG A 34 3.14 8.18 0.48
N LEU A 35 2.05 8.84 0.87
CA LEU A 35 0.95 8.19 1.56
C LEU A 35 0.18 7.35 0.55
N ILE A 36 -0.35 6.20 0.96
CA ILE A 36 -1.30 5.46 0.14
C ILE A 36 -2.66 5.59 0.81
N LYS A 37 -3.55 6.37 0.21
CA LYS A 37 -4.90 6.65 0.73
C LYS A 37 -5.91 5.64 0.19
N THR A 38 -6.92 5.28 0.97
CA THR A 38 -8.08 4.54 0.48
C THR A 38 -8.95 5.45 -0.38
N GLY A 39 -9.39 4.96 -1.54
CA GLY A 39 -10.17 5.75 -2.50
C GLY A 39 -11.60 6.04 -2.02
N THR A 40 -12.22 5.05 -1.38
CA THR A 40 -13.66 5.05 -1.05
C THR A 40 -13.91 4.85 0.44
N LEU A 41 -13.08 4.02 1.10
CA LEU A 41 -13.14 3.79 2.53
C LEU A 41 -12.78 5.08 3.27
N ARG A 42 -13.66 5.53 4.17
CA ARG A 42 -13.51 6.77 4.92
C ARG A 42 -13.87 6.58 6.39
N ALA A 43 -13.17 7.29 7.27
CA ALA A 43 -13.54 7.45 8.67
C ALA A 43 -13.79 8.93 8.94
N GLY A 44 -14.95 9.28 9.50
CA GLY A 44 -15.32 10.68 9.74
C GLY A 44 -15.42 11.55 8.49
N GLY A 45 -15.56 10.96 7.29
CA GLY A 45 -15.57 11.67 6.01
C GLY A 45 -14.20 11.83 5.36
N GLU A 46 -13.11 11.41 6.03
CA GLU A 46 -11.75 11.48 5.53
C GLU A 46 -11.25 10.11 5.06
N PRO A 47 -10.43 10.03 4.01
CA PRO A 47 -9.81 8.78 3.59
C PRO A 47 -8.84 8.26 4.67
N LEU A 48 -8.70 6.94 4.73
CA LEU A 48 -7.70 6.29 5.57
C LEU A 48 -6.40 6.12 4.78
N CYS A 49 -5.28 5.98 5.49
CA CYS A 49 -3.97 5.69 4.91
C CYS A 49 -3.52 4.29 5.30
N LEU A 50 -2.79 3.63 4.40
CA LEU A 50 -2.07 2.42 4.78
C LEU A 50 -0.99 2.74 5.82
N GLN A 51 -0.81 1.84 6.76
CA GLN A 51 0.18 1.93 7.82
C GLN A 51 0.79 0.55 8.09
N VAL A 52 2.12 0.51 8.23
CA VAL A 52 2.82 -0.64 8.80
C VAL A 52 2.56 -0.70 10.30
N ARG A 53 1.93 -1.77 10.76
CA ARG A 53 1.62 -2.00 12.17
C ARG A 53 2.82 -2.63 12.87
N VAL A 54 3.40 -1.90 13.84
CA VAL A 54 4.59 -2.31 14.60
C VAL A 54 4.21 -2.65 16.05
N ASP A 55 3.60 -3.81 16.27
CA ASP A 55 3.19 -4.29 17.60
C ASP A 55 4.12 -5.40 18.15
N GLY A 56 5.34 -5.52 17.61
CA GLY A 56 6.31 -6.56 17.99
C GLY A 56 6.05 -7.94 17.39
N ALA A 57 4.91 -8.17 16.73
CA ALA A 57 4.66 -9.35 15.92
C ALA A 57 5.49 -9.34 14.62
N LYS A 58 6.04 -10.49 14.23
CA LYS A 58 6.70 -10.69 12.93
C LYS A 58 5.99 -11.81 12.16
N PRO A 59 5.74 -11.65 10.86
CA PRO A 59 6.00 -10.44 10.04
C PRO A 59 5.10 -9.26 10.44
N LEU A 60 5.53 -8.02 10.11
CA LEU A 60 4.72 -6.83 10.37
C LEU A 60 3.49 -6.87 9.47
N THR A 61 2.37 -6.34 9.95
CA THR A 61 1.11 -6.36 9.18
C THR A 61 0.80 -4.98 8.62
N ILE A 62 0.05 -4.92 7.52
CA ILE A 62 -0.41 -3.66 6.94
C ILE A 62 -1.87 -3.44 7.29
N VAL A 63 -2.17 -2.26 7.84
CA VAL A 63 -3.52 -1.86 8.27
C VAL A 63 -3.87 -0.47 7.73
N THR A 64 -5.15 -0.11 7.81
CA THR A 64 -5.61 1.27 7.58
C THR A 64 -5.65 2.06 8.88
N ALA A 65 -5.16 3.30 8.85
CA ALA A 65 -5.19 4.24 9.96
C ALA A 65 -5.57 5.65 9.47
N ALA A 66 -5.83 6.59 10.39
CA ALA A 66 -6.00 7.99 10.01
C ALA A 66 -4.72 8.51 9.34
N CYS A 67 -4.87 9.26 8.24
CA CYS A 67 -3.74 9.76 7.48
C CYS A 67 -2.89 10.76 8.29
N ASN A 68 -1.60 10.48 8.39
CA ASN A 68 -0.61 11.34 9.01
C ASN A 68 0.68 11.35 8.17
N ALA A 69 0.97 12.47 7.49
CA ALA A 69 2.15 12.62 6.63
C ALA A 69 3.47 12.65 7.41
N ASP A 70 3.40 12.91 8.71
CA ASP A 70 4.54 12.85 9.63
C ASP A 70 4.70 11.47 10.27
N GLU A 71 3.77 10.52 10.03
CA GLU A 71 3.87 9.16 10.52
C GLU A 71 4.70 8.31 9.55
N PRO A 72 5.95 7.98 9.88
CA PRO A 72 6.84 7.26 8.98
C PRO A 72 6.40 5.82 8.72
N ALA A 73 5.55 5.22 9.56
CA ALA A 73 4.91 3.94 9.25
C ALA A 73 3.86 4.02 8.11
N GLN A 74 3.48 5.23 7.68
CA GLN A 74 2.54 5.48 6.57
C GLN A 74 3.23 5.98 5.29
N LEU A 75 4.55 6.17 5.31
CA LEU A 75 5.32 6.70 4.19
C LEU A 75 5.91 5.57 3.36
N PHE A 76 5.45 5.45 2.12
CA PHE A 76 5.87 4.40 1.20
C PHE A 76 6.64 4.97 0.01
N THR A 77 7.61 4.20 -0.49
CA THR A 77 8.27 4.48 -1.77
C THR A 77 7.96 3.36 -2.77
N PHE A 78 7.83 3.73 -4.03
CA PHE A 78 7.60 2.81 -5.14
C PHE A 78 8.87 2.77 -5.98
N GLU A 79 9.59 1.66 -5.92
CA GLU A 79 10.83 1.46 -6.66
C GLU A 79 10.55 0.53 -7.85
N PRO A 80 10.85 0.95 -9.08
CA PRO A 80 10.71 0.08 -10.25
C PRO A 80 11.54 -1.19 -10.06
N SER A 81 10.91 -2.35 -10.20
CA SER A 81 11.55 -3.66 -9.99
C SER A 81 11.54 -4.53 -11.25
N GLY A 82 10.79 -4.16 -12.28
CA GLY A 82 10.72 -4.90 -13.53
C GLY A 82 9.45 -4.60 -14.32
N THR A 83 9.02 -5.58 -15.10
CA THR A 83 7.76 -5.56 -15.86
C THR A 83 7.01 -6.87 -15.66
N ASP A 84 5.68 -6.81 -15.62
CA ASP A 84 4.83 -8.01 -15.61
C ASP A 84 4.67 -8.60 -17.02
N ASP A 85 3.94 -9.72 -17.14
CA ASP A 85 3.66 -10.42 -18.40
C ASP A 85 2.89 -9.56 -19.43
N GLU A 86 2.26 -8.48 -18.98
CA GLU A 86 1.52 -7.51 -19.80
C GLU A 86 2.39 -6.31 -20.20
N GLY A 87 3.67 -6.30 -19.80
CA GLY A 87 4.63 -5.24 -20.09
C GLY A 87 4.48 -3.99 -19.22
N ARG A 88 3.66 -4.03 -18.16
CA ARG A 88 3.49 -2.92 -17.21
C ARG A 88 4.63 -2.91 -16.22
N THR A 89 5.13 -1.73 -15.85
CA THR A 89 6.15 -1.60 -14.82
C THR A 89 5.62 -2.12 -13.48
N THR A 90 6.37 -3.01 -12.85
CA THR A 90 6.12 -3.47 -11.50
C THR A 90 7.01 -2.73 -10.52
N TYR A 91 6.50 -2.56 -9.30
CA TYR A 91 7.14 -1.79 -8.25
C TYR A 91 7.33 -2.64 -7.00
N ALA A 92 8.51 -2.56 -6.41
CA ALA A 92 8.72 -2.90 -5.02
C ALA A 92 8.20 -1.73 -4.18
N VAL A 93 7.29 -2.02 -3.24
CA VAL A 93 6.75 -0.99 -2.33
C VAL A 93 7.48 -1.10 -1.00
N ARG A 94 8.23 -0.07 -0.63
CA ARG A 94 9.01 -0.04 0.61
C ARG A 94 8.40 0.88 1.65
N ASN A 95 8.63 0.56 2.92
CA ASN A 95 8.44 1.43 4.05
C ASN A 95 9.68 1.33 4.95
N ARG A 96 10.49 2.39 5.04
CA ARG A 96 11.76 2.39 5.78
C ARG A 96 12.63 1.18 5.37
N ASP A 97 13.08 0.38 6.35
CA ASP A 97 13.87 -0.84 6.16
C ASP A 97 13.05 -2.07 5.78
N THR A 98 11.78 -1.90 5.42
CA THR A 98 10.87 -3.01 5.08
C THR A 98 10.36 -2.91 3.65
N VAL A 99 10.05 -4.07 3.08
CA VAL A 99 9.39 -4.20 1.78
C VAL A 99 8.07 -4.92 1.97
N LEU A 100 7.05 -4.46 1.25
CA LEU A 100 5.73 -5.08 1.26
C LEU A 100 5.76 -6.38 0.47
N GLN A 101 5.18 -7.42 1.06
CA GLN A 101 5.08 -8.75 0.49
C GLN A 101 3.66 -9.26 0.64
N SER A 102 3.18 -10.05 -0.33
CA SER A 102 2.01 -10.89 -0.10
C SER A 102 2.39 -11.99 0.88
N HIS A 103 1.56 -12.23 1.90
CA HIS A 103 1.75 -13.36 2.79
C HIS A 103 1.53 -14.67 2.02
N PRO A 104 2.40 -15.69 2.17
CA PRO A 104 2.33 -16.94 1.40
C PRO A 104 1.10 -17.80 1.74
N LEU A 105 0.51 -17.61 2.92
CA LEU A 105 -0.79 -18.20 3.22
C LEU A 105 -1.89 -17.38 2.52
N GLU A 106 -2.69 -18.05 1.70
CA GLU A 106 -3.84 -17.41 1.06
C GLU A 106 -4.78 -16.80 2.11
N GLY A 107 -5.29 -15.61 1.82
CA GLY A 107 -6.23 -14.89 2.68
C GLY A 107 -5.64 -14.16 3.89
N THR A 108 -4.33 -14.27 4.15
CA THR A 108 -3.68 -13.48 5.23
C THR A 108 -3.26 -12.06 4.83
N GLY A 109 -3.21 -11.79 3.52
CA GLY A 109 -3.05 -10.44 2.99
C GLY A 109 -1.62 -9.91 2.92
N LEU A 110 -1.45 -8.60 3.04
CA LEU A 110 -0.14 -7.95 2.95
C LEU A 110 0.60 -7.88 4.29
N ILE A 111 1.89 -8.10 4.19
CA ILE A 111 2.84 -7.97 5.28
C ILE A 111 4.00 -7.06 4.88
N ALA A 112 4.69 -6.51 5.87
CA ALA A 112 5.97 -5.86 5.71
C ALA A 112 7.07 -6.74 6.32
N VAL A 113 8.06 -7.09 5.49
CA VAL A 113 9.23 -7.86 5.91
C VAL A 113 10.46 -6.97 5.84
N LYS A 114 11.43 -7.21 6.71
CA LYS A 114 12.69 -6.47 6.66
C LYS A 114 13.36 -6.74 5.31
N SER A 115 13.76 -5.67 4.60
CA SER A 115 14.51 -5.78 3.36
C SER A 115 15.83 -6.51 3.64
N GLY A 116 16.05 -7.61 2.94
CA GLY A 116 17.31 -8.35 2.91
C GLY A 116 18.15 -7.97 1.70
N ASP A 117 19.19 -8.76 1.45
CA ASP A 117 20.00 -8.70 0.22
C ASP A 117 19.27 -9.33 -0.99
N ASP A 118 18.34 -10.24 -0.71
CA ASP A 118 17.48 -10.84 -1.73
C ASP A 118 16.48 -9.85 -2.31
N PRO A 119 16.18 -9.95 -3.63
CA PRO A 119 15.13 -9.19 -4.27
C PRO A 119 13.77 -9.52 -3.63
N PRO A 120 12.81 -8.59 -3.64
CA PRO A 120 11.49 -8.87 -3.09
C PRO A 120 10.76 -9.95 -3.90
N ASP A 121 10.24 -10.97 -3.21
CA ASP A 121 9.39 -11.99 -3.83
C ASP A 121 8.11 -11.42 -4.49
N THR A 122 7.58 -10.31 -3.95
CA THR A 122 6.36 -9.67 -4.43
C THR A 122 6.68 -8.32 -5.07
N THR A 123 6.18 -8.12 -6.28
CA THR A 123 6.15 -6.82 -6.93
C THR A 123 4.70 -6.47 -7.29
N PHE A 124 4.40 -5.17 -7.36
CA PHE A 124 3.05 -4.67 -7.57
C PHE A 124 2.97 -3.89 -8.87
N SER A 125 2.01 -4.22 -9.73
CA SER A 125 1.60 -3.34 -10.83
C SER A 125 0.59 -2.32 -10.31
N LEU A 126 0.69 -1.08 -10.81
CA LEU A 126 -0.29 -0.03 -10.52
C LEU A 126 -1.28 0.00 -11.68
N ASP A 127 -2.50 -0.46 -11.43
CA ASP A 127 -3.58 -0.42 -12.41
C ASP A 127 -4.40 0.85 -12.23
N ASP A 128 -4.40 1.72 -13.25
CA ASP A 128 -5.14 2.98 -13.21
C ASP A 128 -6.63 2.71 -13.42
N GLN A 129 -7.40 2.87 -12.35
CA GLN A 129 -8.86 2.72 -12.36
C GLN A 129 -9.59 4.04 -12.65
N GLY A 130 -8.90 5.00 -13.28
CA GLY A 130 -9.42 6.32 -13.60
C GLY A 130 -9.26 7.36 -12.48
N VAL A 131 -9.96 8.48 -12.65
CA VAL A 131 -9.79 9.67 -11.79
C VAL A 131 -10.30 9.37 -10.38
N SER A 132 -9.42 9.55 -9.39
CA SER A 132 -9.80 9.46 -7.99
C SER A 132 -10.85 10.53 -7.63
N ALA A 133 -11.90 10.12 -6.91
CA ALA A 133 -12.87 11.03 -6.32
C ALA A 133 -12.35 11.75 -5.06
N LEU A 134 -11.10 11.49 -4.63
CA LEU A 134 -10.47 12.24 -3.55
C LEU A 134 -10.14 13.66 -4.04
N PRO A 135 -10.42 14.70 -3.23
CA PRO A 135 -10.01 16.06 -3.57
C PRO A 135 -8.49 16.09 -3.73
N ARG A 136 -8.03 16.71 -4.83
CA ARG A 136 -6.61 16.98 -5.05
C ARG A 136 -6.13 17.79 -3.85
N SER A 137 -5.19 17.25 -3.08
CA SER A 137 -4.50 18.01 -2.04
C SER A 137 -3.58 19.00 -2.77
N ASP A 138 -3.80 20.29 -2.59
CA ASP A 138 -3.04 21.42 -3.17
C ASP A 138 -1.59 21.49 -2.66
#